data_AF-A0A3D1HVH5-F1
#
_entry.id   AF-A0A3D1HVH5-F1
#
_cell.length_a   1.000
_cell.length_b   1.000
_cell.length_c   1.000
_cell.angle_alpha   90.00
_cell.angle_beta   90.00
_cell.angle_gamma   90.00
#
_symmetry.space_group_name_H-M   'P 1'
#
loop_
_entity.id
_entity.type
_entity.pdbx_description
1 polymer ?
#
loop_
_entity_poly.entity_id
_entity_poly.type
_entity_poly.pdbx_seq_one_letter_code
_entity_poly.pdbx_strand_id
1 'polypeptide(L)'
;MKRLISAAILFVFVIAAYSVSLWYITDTFKETKTLIDECEEAYKNGGDAYDKAEELKRLWDKKEGPLSFFVTHDSIDEIELAISELCVYSKAEEENDFKERIENIKMLLHQINEDTTFSVHSVF
;
A
#
# COMPACT_ATOMS: atom_id res chain seq x y z
N MET A 1 -12.29 9.52 40.53
CA MET A 1 -11.55 10.53 39.74
C MET A 1 -10.23 10.00 39.16
N LYS A 2 -9.28 9.45 39.94
CA LYS A 2 -8.03 8.89 39.38
C LYS A 2 -8.22 7.84 38.27
N ARG A 3 -9.21 6.94 38.43
CA ARG A 3 -9.57 5.94 37.42
C ARG A 3 -10.12 6.56 36.12
N LEU A 4 -10.83 7.69 36.21
CA LEU A 4 -11.34 8.43 35.03
C LEU A 4 -10.20 9.10 34.28
N ILE A 5 -9.21 9.65 35.00
CA ILE A 5 -8.01 10.25 34.40
C ILE A 5 -7.21 9.17 33.67
N SER A 6 -6.98 8.01 34.30
CA SER A 6 -6.28 6.89 33.65
C SER A 6 -7.04 6.38 32.41
N ALA A 7 -8.37 6.27 32.47
CA ALA A 7 -9.18 5.87 31.33
C ALA A 7 -9.12 6.90 30.19
N ALA A 8 -9.17 8.20 30.50
CA ALA A 8 -9.04 9.26 29.51
C ALA A 8 -7.67 9.24 28.82
N ILE A 9 -6.59 8.99 29.58
CA ILE A 9 -5.24 8.85 29.03
C ILE A 9 -5.17 7.65 28.06
N LEU A 10 -5.68 6.49 28.47
CA LEU A 10 -5.73 5.31 27.60
C LEU A 10 -6.53 5.58 26.33
N PHE A 11 -7.67 6.27 26.44
CA PHE A 11 -8.49 6.63 25.29
C PHE A 11 -7.75 7.53 24.30
N VAL A 12 -7.01 8.53 24.80
CA VAL A 12 -6.15 9.38 23.96
C VAL A 12 -5.08 8.56 23.25
N PHE A 13 -4.46 7.58 23.93
CA PHE A 13 -3.47 6.70 23.30
C PHE A 13 -4.08 5.84 22.19
N VAL A 14 -5.29 5.31 22.37
CA VAL A 14 -5.98 4.53 21.33
C VAL A 14 -6.26 5.39 20.10
N ILE A 15 -6.78 6.60 20.29
CA ILE A 15 -7.04 7.54 19.17
C ILE A 15 -5.74 7.92 18.46
N ALA A 16 -4.68 8.19 19.23
CA ALA A 16 -3.38 8.55 18.68
C ALA A 16 -2.78 7.39 17.87
N ALA A 17 -2.80 6.16 18.40
CA ALA A 17 -2.32 4.97 17.71
C ALA A 17 -3.09 4.72 16.40
N TYR A 18 -4.41 4.84 16.43
CA TYR A 18 -5.26 4.72 15.24
C TYR A 18 -4.98 5.81 14.19
N SER A 19 -4.80 7.06 14.63
CA SER A 19 -4.47 8.16 13.72
C SER A 19 -3.11 7.93 13.05
N VAL A 20 -2.12 7.44 13.82
CA VAL A 20 -0.79 7.12 13.30
C VAL A 20 -0.84 5.95 12.31
N SER A 21 -1.61 4.90 12.59
CA SER A 21 -1.75 3.77 11.66
C SER A 21 -2.38 4.19 10.34
N LEU A 22 -3.49 4.95 10.38
CA LEU A 22 -4.13 5.48 9.18
C LEU A 22 -3.18 6.36 8.36
N TRP A 23 -2.46 7.25 9.03
CA TRP A 23 -1.49 8.11 8.36
C TRP A 23 -0.40 7.28 7.67
N TYR A 24 0.16 6.28 8.35
CA TYR A 24 1.21 5.42 7.80
C TYR A 24 0.74 4.59 6.60
N ILE A 25 -0.45 4.00 6.67
CA ILE A 25 -1.07 3.26 5.57
C ILE A 25 -1.26 4.18 4.36
N THR A 26 -1.91 5.33 4.58
CA THR A 26 -2.23 6.28 3.50
C THR A 26 -0.95 6.81 2.83
N ASP A 27 0.06 7.15 3.62
CA ASP A 27 1.35 7.64 3.13
C ASP A 27 2.05 6.57 2.28
N THR A 28 2.11 5.33 2.79
CA THR A 28 2.71 4.20 2.07
C THR A 28 1.99 3.92 0.74
N PHE A 29 0.66 3.94 0.73
CA PHE A 29 -0.11 3.69 -0.49
C PHE A 29 0.02 4.82 -1.50
N LYS A 30 0.14 6.06 -1.02
CA LYS A 30 0.42 7.20 -1.87
C LYS A 30 1.79 7.09 -2.53
N GLU A 31 2.83 6.77 -1.76
CA GLU A 31 4.19 6.55 -2.29
C GLU A 31 4.22 5.40 -3.30
N THR A 32 3.57 4.28 -2.97
CA THR A 32 3.46 3.10 -3.85
C THR A 32 2.76 3.46 -5.15
N LYS A 33 1.64 4.19 -5.09
CA LYS A 33 0.91 4.63 -6.29
C LYS A 33 1.73 5.58 -7.16
N THR A 34 2.47 6.51 -6.55
CA THR A 34 3.36 7.41 -7.30
C THR A 34 4.42 6.62 -8.08
N LEU A 35 5.07 5.63 -7.46
CA LEU A 35 6.05 4.79 -8.17
C LEU A 35 5.43 3.91 -9.25
N ILE A 36 4.20 3.43 -9.06
CA ILE A 36 3.46 2.70 -10.11
C ILE A 36 3.17 3.61 -11.30
N ASP A 37 2.70 4.83 -11.06
CA ASP A 37 2.41 5.79 -12.12
C ASP A 37 3.71 6.19 -12.87
N GLU A 38 4.84 6.35 -12.16
CA GLU A 38 6.16 6.55 -12.76
C GLU A 38 6.63 5.34 -13.59
N CYS A 39 6.38 4.12 -13.12
CA CYS A 39 6.70 2.89 -13.84
C CYS A 39 5.87 2.79 -15.13
N GLU A 40 4.58 3.12 -15.06
CA GLU A 40 3.68 3.16 -16.23
C GLU A 40 4.13 4.19 -17.27
N GLU A 41 4.54 5.37 -16.81
CA GLU A 41 5.04 6.45 -17.68
C GLU A 41 6.39 6.09 -18.31
N ALA A 42 7.30 5.48 -17.55
CA ALA A 42 8.58 4.99 -18.05
C ALA A 42 8.36 3.95 -19.16
N TYR A 43 7.45 2.99 -18.96
CA TYR A 43 7.12 1.97 -19.96
C TYR A 43 6.55 2.61 -21.25
N LYS A 44 5.58 3.52 -21.12
CA LYS A 44 4.95 4.20 -22.27
C LYS A 44 5.94 5.01 -23.12
N ASN A 45 6.94 5.60 -22.47
CA ASN A 45 7.92 6.46 -23.14
C ASN A 45 9.15 5.68 -23.66
N GLY A 46 9.19 4.35 -23.52
CA GLY A 46 10.36 3.54 -23.87
C GLY A 46 11.57 3.75 -22.96
N GLY A 47 11.32 4.20 -21.74
CA GLY A 47 12.32 4.30 -20.66
C GLY A 47 12.48 2.99 -19.90
N ASP A 48 13.30 3.00 -18.84
CA ASP A 48 13.56 1.81 -18.02
C ASP A 48 12.45 1.60 -16.98
N ALA A 49 11.38 0.91 -17.42
CA ALA A 49 10.27 0.53 -16.54
C ALA A 49 10.69 -0.50 -15.49
N TYR A 50 11.71 -1.31 -15.78
CA TYR A 50 12.22 -2.34 -14.87
C TYR A 50 12.89 -1.71 -13.66
N ASP A 51 13.75 -0.70 -13.85
CA ASP A 51 14.38 0.05 -12.76
C ASP A 51 13.31 0.67 -11.83
N LYS A 52 12.22 1.18 -12.40
CA LYS A 52 11.09 1.71 -11.63
C LYS A 52 10.29 0.65 -10.89
N ALA A 53 10.09 -0.52 -11.50
CA ALA A 53 9.47 -1.65 -10.82
C ALA A 53 10.36 -2.18 -9.67
N GLU A 54 11.69 -2.16 -9.83
CA GLU A 54 12.62 -2.55 -8.76
C GLU A 54 12.62 -1.52 -7.61
N GLU A 55 12.54 -0.22 -7.91
CA GLU A 55 12.38 0.84 -6.91
C GLU A 55 11.08 0.65 -6.10
N LEU A 56 9.97 0.35 -6.79
CA LEU A 56 8.70 0.00 -6.19
C LEU A 56 8.81 -1.21 -5.26
N LYS A 57 9.49 -2.28 -5.70
CA LYS A 57 9.73 -3.46 -4.87
C LYS A 57 10.51 -3.12 -3.60
N ARG A 58 11.61 -2.38 -3.72
CA ARG A 58 12.42 -1.97 -2.55
C ARG A 58 11.64 -1.09 -1.58
N LEU A 59 10.75 -0.23 -2.09
CA LEU A 59 9.84 0.54 -1.24
C LEU A 59 8.91 -0.41 -0.47
N TRP A 60 8.31 -1.37 -1.16
CA TRP A 60 7.38 -2.31 -0.57
C TRP A 60 8.05 -3.16 0.52
N ASP A 61 9.19 -3.80 0.23
CA ASP A 61 9.97 -4.61 1.17
C ASP A 61 10.30 -3.83 2.46
N LYS A 62 10.55 -2.51 2.36
CA LYS A 62 10.83 -1.65 3.51
C LYS A 62 9.59 -1.35 4.35
N LYS A 63 8.42 -1.26 3.73
CA LYS A 63 7.16 -0.83 4.35
C LYS A 63 6.29 -2.00 4.82
N GLU A 64 6.51 -3.20 4.27
CA GLU A 64 5.80 -4.44 4.57
C GLU A 64 5.76 -4.75 6.08
N GLY A 65 6.93 -4.76 6.73
CA GLY A 65 7.03 -5.08 8.16
C GLY A 65 6.14 -4.19 9.04
N PRO A 66 6.25 -2.85 8.95
CA PRO A 66 5.33 -1.96 9.65
C PRO A 66 3.86 -2.06 9.20
N LEU A 67 3.57 -2.30 7.92
CA LEU A 67 2.20 -2.47 7.41
C LEU A 67 1.50 -3.70 8.03
N SER A 68 2.24 -4.78 8.28
CA SER A 68 1.70 -6.03 8.85
C SER A 68 1.08 -5.88 10.23
N PHE A 69 1.36 -4.78 10.95
CA PHE A 69 0.69 -4.47 12.21
C PHE A 69 -0.75 -3.96 12.04
N PHE A 70 -1.09 -3.49 10.86
CA PHE A 70 -2.34 -2.75 10.60
C PHE A 70 -3.17 -3.32 9.45
N VAL A 71 -2.54 -4.07 8.55
CA VAL A 71 -3.14 -4.69 7.36
C VAL A 71 -2.94 -6.20 7.44
N THR A 72 -3.89 -6.96 6.89
CA THR A 72 -3.83 -8.42 6.80
C THR A 72 -2.61 -8.88 5.98
N HIS A 73 -1.94 -9.94 6.45
CA HIS A 73 -0.81 -10.53 5.72
C HIS A 73 -1.21 -10.94 4.31
N ASP A 74 -2.37 -11.57 4.13
CA ASP A 74 -2.87 -11.97 2.80
C ASP A 74 -2.87 -10.80 1.80
N SER A 75 -3.34 -9.62 2.20
CA SER A 75 -3.39 -8.44 1.33
C SER A 75 -2.00 -7.84 1.07
N ILE A 76 -1.08 -7.97 2.02
CA ILE A 76 0.31 -7.55 1.85
C ILE A 76 1.02 -8.46 0.85
N ASP A 77 0.86 -9.77 1.02
CA ASP A 77 1.46 -10.82 0.18
C ASP A 77 0.92 -10.73 -1.26
N GLU A 78 -0.38 -10.45 -1.44
CA GLU A 78 -0.98 -10.23 -2.75
C GLU A 78 -0.34 -9.05 -3.50
N ILE A 79 -0.06 -7.94 -2.82
CA ILE A 79 0.62 -6.80 -3.43
C ILE A 79 2.10 -7.13 -3.69
N GLU A 80 2.79 -7.80 -2.77
CA GLU A 80 4.19 -8.22 -2.97
C GLU A 80 4.33 -9.11 -4.21
N LEU A 81 3.43 -10.08 -4.37
CA LEU A 81 3.36 -10.94 -5.54
C LEU A 81 3.13 -10.11 -6.80
N ALA A 82 2.15 -9.21 -6.77
CA ALA A 82 1.82 -8.38 -7.92
C ALA A 82 3.00 -7.46 -8.34
N ILE A 83 3.72 -6.87 -7.38
CA ILE A 83 4.93 -6.08 -7.65
C ILE A 83 6.04 -6.97 -8.23
N SER A 84 6.23 -8.17 -7.69
CA SER A 84 7.24 -9.10 -8.20
C SER A 84 6.97 -9.52 -9.65
N GLU A 85 5.69 -9.76 -9.99
CA GLU A 85 5.27 -10.04 -11.37
C GLU A 85 5.44 -8.83 -12.29
N LEU A 86 5.19 -7.61 -11.79
CA LEU A 86 5.44 -6.38 -12.55
C LEU A 86 6.92 -6.24 -12.94
N CYS A 87 7.86 -6.61 -12.06
CA CYS A 87 9.29 -6.66 -12.38
C CYS A 87 9.59 -7.68 -13.51
N VAL A 88 8.85 -8.78 -13.60
CA VAL A 88 9.03 -9.76 -14.68
C VAL A 88 8.50 -9.20 -16.00
N TYR A 89 7.26 -8.69 -16.02
CA TYR A 89 6.62 -8.20 -17.25
C TYR A 89 7.29 -6.94 -17.80
N SER A 90 7.79 -6.05 -16.94
CA SER A 90 8.56 -4.87 -17.35
C SER A 90 9.85 -5.24 -18.10
N LYS A 91 10.44 -6.40 -17.81
CA LYS A 91 11.63 -6.90 -18.50
C LYS A 91 11.32 -7.73 -19.75
N ALA A 92 10.20 -8.44 -19.73
CA ALA A 92 9.76 -9.29 -20.83
C ALA A 92 9.11 -8.52 -22.00
N GLU A 93 8.86 -7.21 -21.82
CA GLU A 93 8.15 -6.34 -22.77
C GLU A 93 6.73 -6.85 -23.13
N GLU A 94 6.12 -7.60 -22.20
CA GLU A 94 4.75 -8.10 -22.31
C GLU A 94 3.76 -6.99 -21.93
N GLU A 95 3.45 -6.11 -22.88
CA GLU A 95 2.70 -4.86 -22.64
C GLU A 95 1.32 -5.08 -21.99
N ASN A 96 0.61 -6.13 -22.40
CA ASN A 96 -0.71 -6.42 -21.84
C ASN A 96 -0.62 -6.87 -20.39
N ASP A 97 0.27 -7.82 -20.10
CA ASP A 97 0.47 -8.36 -18.75
C ASP A 97 1.05 -7.30 -17.80
N PHE A 98 1.94 -6.44 -18.30
CA PHE A 98 2.44 -5.27 -17.57
C PHE A 98 1.30 -4.31 -17.16
N LYS A 99 0.43 -3.94 -18.12
CA LYS A 99 -0.71 -3.04 -17.86
C LYS A 99 -1.73 -3.65 -16.92
N GLU A 100 -2.07 -4.92 -17.13
CA GLU A 100 -2.98 -5.65 -16.24
C GLU A 100 -2.43 -5.67 -14.81
N ARG A 101 -1.12 -5.87 -14.67
CA ARG A 101 -0.48 -5.90 -13.36
C ARG A 101 -0.49 -4.55 -12.66
N ILE A 102 -0.25 -3.46 -13.38
CA ILE A 102 -0.38 -2.11 -12.82
C ILE A 102 -1.80 -1.86 -12.28
N GLU A 103 -2.82 -2.19 -13.06
CA GLU A 103 -4.22 -2.02 -12.64
C GLU A 103 -4.57 -2.92 -11.45
N ASN A 104 -4.04 -4.14 -11.42
CA ASN A 104 -4.21 -5.05 -10.29
C ASN A 104 -3.63 -4.46 -8.99
N ILE A 105 -2.40 -3.91 -9.02
CA ILE A 105 -1.82 -3.29 -7.82
C ILE A 105 -2.63 -2.06 -7.39
N LYS A 106 -3.07 -1.21 -8.34
CA LYS A 106 -3.94 -0.06 -8.05
C LYS A 106 -5.25 -0.49 -7.39
N MET A 107 -5.86 -1.58 -7.85
CA MET A 107 -7.07 -2.15 -7.28
C MET A 107 -6.83 -2.67 -5.84
N LEU A 108 -5.77 -3.44 -5.62
CA LEU A 108 -5.43 -3.99 -4.29
C LEU A 108 -5.20 -2.87 -3.27
N LEU A 109 -4.43 -1.83 -3.64
CA LEU A 109 -4.23 -0.65 -2.79
C LEU A 109 -5.55 0.07 -2.48
N HIS A 110 -6.46 0.14 -3.45
CA HIS A 110 -7.77 0.75 -3.24
C HIS A 110 -8.63 -0.06 -2.27
N GLN A 111 -8.67 -1.39 -2.41
CA GLN A 111 -9.40 -2.29 -1.51
C GLN A 111 -8.91 -2.16 -0.07
N ILE A 112 -7.59 -2.18 0.16
CA ILE A 112 -7.08 -2.02 1.52
C ILE A 112 -7.39 -0.63 2.07
N ASN A 113 -7.36 0.42 1.24
CA ASN A 113 -7.76 1.74 1.68
C ASN A 113 -9.25 1.79 2.08
N GLU A 114 -10.14 1.11 1.34
CA GLU A 114 -11.56 1.01 1.72
C GLU A 114 -11.76 0.23 3.03
N ASP A 115 -11.03 -0.87 3.21
CA ASP A 115 -11.11 -1.71 4.41
C ASP A 115 -10.55 -1.04 5.67
N THR A 116 -9.54 -0.17 5.50
CA THR A 116 -8.86 0.50 6.62
C THR A 116 -9.48 1.86 6.98
N THR A 117 -10.25 2.48 6.07
CA THR A 117 -10.89 3.76 6.36
C THR A 117 -12.18 3.55 7.15
N PHE A 118 -12.31 4.21 8.30
CA PHE A 118 -13.57 4.21 9.07
C PHE A 118 -14.69 4.88 8.26
N SER A 119 -15.56 4.08 7.65
CA SER A 119 -16.84 4.53 7.09
C SER A 119 -17.95 4.28 8.11
N VAL A 120 -18.94 5.18 8.20
CA VAL A 120 -20.12 4.98 9.07
C VAL A 120 -20.85 3.66 8.75
N HIS A 121 -20.64 3.12 7.54
CA HIS A 121 -21.19 1.84 7.08
C HIS A 121 -20.59 0.60 7.77
N SER A 122 -19.40 0.69 8.36
CA SER A 122 -18.77 -0.44 9.08
C SER A 122 -19.20 -0.55 10.54
N VAL A 123 -19.95 0.43 11.06
CA VAL A 123 -20.46 0.47 12.44
C VAL A 123 -21.97 0.23 12.52
N PHE A 124 -22.71 0.38 11.42
CA PHE A 124 -24.17 0.26 11.38
C PHE A 124 -24.66 -0.58 10.20
#